data_AF-A0A168JJJ5-F1
#
_entry.id   AF-A0A168JJJ5-F1
#
_cell.length_a   1.000
_cell.length_b   1.000
_cell.length_c   1.000
_cell.angle_alpha   90.00
_cell.angle_beta   90.00
_cell.angle_gamma   90.00
#
_symmetry.space_group_name_H-M   'P 1'
#
loop_
_entity.id
_entity.type
_entity.pdbx_description
1 polymer ?
#
loop_
_entity_poly.entity_id
_entity_poly.type
_entity_poly.pdbx_seq_one_letter_code
_entity_poly.pdbx_strand_id
1 'polypeptide(L)'
;MEFIASLKPAKVVVVDCGSGGEDIQNFHDAVLNSTESDLLHIHVGNFPSGLEKDDARITRVALDTGSIIERAGHQQGLGSVYKERDEAFKKWYDGNNRGKCEILWGHGIEGLNGAEETWKNLCSGNVSPGKALVFNLDVERDAR
;
A
#
# COMPACT_ATOMS: atom_id res chain seq x y z
N MET A 1 14.52 4.48 5.83
CA MET A 1 13.78 5.75 5.58
C MET A 1 14.58 6.79 4.84
N GLU A 2 15.90 6.82 4.97
CA GLU A 2 16.77 7.72 4.19
C GLU A 2 16.47 7.69 2.68
N PHE A 3 16.13 6.51 2.15
CA PHE A 3 15.64 6.38 0.77
C PHE A 3 14.40 7.23 0.48
N ILE A 4 13.31 7.07 1.25
CA ILE A 4 12.08 7.85 1.04
C ILE A 4 12.35 9.35 1.22
N ALA A 5 13.13 9.71 2.24
CA ALA A 5 13.51 11.10 2.49
C ALA A 5 14.30 11.72 1.33
N SER A 6 15.19 10.95 0.69
CA SER A 6 15.97 11.43 -0.46
C SER A 6 15.10 11.84 -1.66
N LEU A 7 13.89 11.28 -1.77
CA LEU A 7 12.93 11.62 -2.83
C LEU A 7 12.17 12.93 -2.56
N LYS A 8 12.27 13.48 -1.35
CA LYS A 8 11.54 14.68 -0.89
C LYS A 8 10.05 14.65 -1.27
N PRO A 9 9.30 13.58 -0.96
CA PRO A 9 7.93 13.46 -1.41
C PRO A 9 7.05 14.51 -0.71
N ALA A 10 6.06 15.07 -1.43
CA ALA A 10 5.02 15.88 -0.79
C ALA A 10 4.04 15.01 0.02
N LYS A 11 3.84 13.75 -0.42
CA LYS A 11 2.93 12.78 0.21
C LYS A 11 3.46 11.35 0.06
N VAL A 12 3.28 10.55 1.10
CA VAL A 12 3.58 9.11 1.11
C VAL A 12 2.27 8.34 1.25
N VAL A 13 2.00 7.44 0.31
CA VAL A 13 0.81 6.58 0.34
C VAL A 13 1.24 5.16 0.70
N VAL A 14 0.61 4.60 1.74
CA VAL A 14 0.83 3.23 2.20
C VAL A 14 -0.44 2.43 1.95
N VAL A 15 -0.34 1.34 1.19
CA VAL A 15 -1.42 0.36 1.07
C VAL A 15 -1.03 -0.84 1.91
N ASP A 16 -1.79 -1.06 2.97
CA ASP A 16 -1.53 -2.05 4.00
C ASP A 16 -2.57 -3.17 3.91
N CYS A 17 -2.13 -4.40 3.63
CA CYS A 17 -3.00 -5.57 3.53
C CYS A 17 -2.89 -6.49 4.77
N GLY A 18 -2.76 -5.92 5.97
CA GLY A 18 -2.77 -6.67 7.23
C GLY A 18 -1.43 -6.71 7.95
N SER A 19 -0.62 -5.66 7.84
CA SER A 19 0.51 -5.42 8.72
C SER A 19 -0.01 -5.17 10.13
N GLY A 20 -0.08 -6.23 10.92
CA GLY A 20 -0.48 -6.15 12.31
C GLY A 20 0.65 -5.63 13.19
N GLY A 21 0.30 -5.06 14.34
CA GLY A 21 1.24 -4.75 15.42
C GLY A 21 2.06 -3.47 15.22
N GLU A 22 3.30 -3.48 15.71
CA GLU A 22 4.15 -2.30 15.82
C GLU A 22 4.79 -1.88 14.49
N ASP A 23 4.83 -2.76 13.48
CA ASP A 23 5.56 -2.51 12.23
C ASP A 23 5.04 -1.29 11.47
N ILE A 24 3.72 -1.12 11.40
CA ILE A 24 3.10 0.03 10.74
C ILE A 24 3.32 1.32 11.53
N GLN A 25 3.31 1.25 12.86
CA GLN A 25 3.59 2.39 13.72
C GLN A 25 5.05 2.83 13.58
N ASN A 26 5.97 1.85 13.55
CA ASN A 26 7.39 2.08 13.29
C ASN A 26 7.62 2.68 11.91
N PHE A 27 6.87 2.22 10.88
CA PHE A 27 6.93 2.81 9.54
C PHE A 27 6.47 4.26 9.55
N HIS A 28 5.31 4.56 10.15
CA HIS A 28 4.80 5.92 10.29
C HIS A 28 5.80 6.83 10.98
N ASP A 29 6.27 6.44 12.18
CA ASP A 29 7.22 7.24 12.95
C ASP A 29 8.51 7.48 12.15
N ALA A 30 8.99 6.47 11.42
CA ALA A 30 10.21 6.62 10.64
C ALA A 30 10.03 7.55 9.43
N VAL A 31 8.88 7.56 8.76
CA VAL A 31 8.58 8.51 7.67
C VAL A 31 8.39 9.92 8.23
N LEU A 32 7.61 10.08 9.29
CA LEU A 32 7.32 11.35 9.94
C LEU A 32 8.57 12.03 10.54
N ASN A 33 9.53 11.24 11.00
CA ASN A 33 10.81 11.74 11.52
C ASN A 33 11.84 12.05 10.42
N SER A 34 11.67 11.49 9.22
CA SER A 34 12.63 11.64 8.13
C SER A 34 12.14 12.60 7.04
N THR A 35 10.88 13.03 7.08
CA THR A 35 10.24 13.81 6.02
C THR A 35 9.22 14.81 6.59
N GLU A 36 8.96 15.87 5.83
CA GLU A 36 7.85 16.81 6.06
C GLU A 36 6.55 16.37 5.33
N SER A 37 6.51 15.14 4.82
CA SER A 37 5.42 14.65 3.97
C SER A 37 4.15 14.35 4.77
N ASP A 38 3.00 14.53 4.13
CA ASP A 38 1.75 13.93 4.60
C ASP A 38 1.74 12.43 4.31
N LEU A 39 1.09 11.66 5.18
CA LEU A 39 0.90 10.22 5.09
C LEU A 39 -0.56 9.89 4.82
N LEU A 40 -0.81 9.10 3.78
CA LEU A 40 -2.10 8.46 3.55
C LEU A 40 -1.94 6.96 3.73
N HIS A 41 -2.52 6.41 4.80
CA HIS A 41 -2.52 4.99 5.08
C HIS A 41 -3.88 4.39 4.71
N ILE A 42 -3.88 3.54 3.69
CA ILE A 42 -5.03 2.78 3.22
C ILE A 42 -4.90 1.37 3.79
N HIS A 43 -5.74 1.05 4.77
CA HIS A 43 -5.84 -0.29 5.34
C HIS A 43 -6.81 -1.14 4.50
N VAL A 44 -6.39 -2.33 4.11
CA VAL A 44 -7.18 -3.30 3.34
C VAL A 44 -7.31 -4.57 4.17
N GLY A 45 -8.53 -4.92 4.58
CA GLY A 45 -8.75 -6.02 5.51
C GLY A 45 -9.75 -5.68 6.59
N ASN A 46 -9.81 -6.51 7.62
CA ASN A 46 -10.52 -6.15 8.84
C ASN A 46 -9.76 -5.00 9.51
N PHE A 47 -10.43 -3.89 9.83
CA PHE A 47 -9.80 -2.73 10.44
C PHE A 47 -9.10 -3.14 11.75
N PRO A 48 -7.81 -2.80 11.95
CA PRO A 48 -7.10 -3.21 13.14
C PRO A 48 -7.52 -2.29 14.28
N SER A 49 -7.90 -2.87 15.42
CA SER A 49 -8.01 -2.13 16.67
C SER A 49 -6.61 -1.66 17.11
N GLY A 50 -6.45 -0.38 17.47
CA GLY A 50 -5.20 0.13 18.08
C GLY A 50 -4.32 1.04 17.22
N LEU A 51 -4.74 1.45 16.02
CA LEU A 51 -4.09 2.54 15.28
C LEU A 51 -4.58 3.91 15.78
N GLU A 52 -4.35 4.20 17.06
CA GLU A 52 -4.93 5.38 17.73
C GLU A 52 -4.00 6.60 17.79
N LYS A 53 -2.76 6.50 17.28
CA LYS A 53 -1.84 7.65 17.33
C LYS A 53 -2.30 8.72 16.34
N ASP A 54 -2.87 9.77 16.89
CA ASP A 54 -3.39 10.94 16.18
C ASP A 54 -2.22 11.87 15.86
N ASP A 55 -1.75 11.82 14.62
CA ASP A 55 -0.81 12.78 14.05
C ASP A 55 -1.55 13.46 12.89
N ALA A 56 -1.60 14.79 12.89
CA ALA A 56 -2.33 15.57 11.91
C ALA A 56 -1.85 15.33 10.46
N ARG A 57 -0.63 14.81 10.28
CA ARG A 57 -0.08 14.45 8.97
C ARG A 57 -0.50 13.06 8.50
N ILE A 58 -1.15 12.24 9.34
CA ILE A 58 -1.60 10.90 8.96
C ILE A 58 -3.10 10.90 8.70
N THR A 59 -3.48 10.75 7.42
CA THR A 59 -4.84 10.39 7.02
C THR A 59 -4.96 8.88 6.91
N ARG A 60 -6.02 8.30 7.50
CA ARG A 60 -6.29 6.85 7.45
C ARG A 60 -7.59 6.57 6.72
N VAL A 61 -7.56 5.58 5.84
CA VAL A 61 -8.72 5.08 5.09
C VAL A 61 -8.81 3.58 5.27
N ALA A 62 -10.02 3.08 5.55
CA ALA A 62 -10.30 1.66 5.68
C ALA A 62 -11.06 1.14 4.45
N LEU A 63 -10.47 0.17 3.77
CA LEU A 63 -11.13 -0.69 2.80
C LEU A 63 -11.46 -2.01 3.48
N ASP A 64 -12.61 -2.03 4.14
CA ASP A 64 -13.12 -3.21 4.84
C ASP A 64 -13.48 -4.31 3.84
N THR A 65 -12.82 -5.46 3.97
CA THR A 65 -13.08 -6.67 3.17
C THR A 65 -13.81 -7.76 3.96
N GLY A 66 -14.19 -7.49 5.20
CA GLY A 66 -14.84 -8.43 6.11
C GLY A 66 -16.09 -9.05 5.52
N SER A 67 -16.96 -8.24 4.90
CA SER A 67 -18.19 -8.73 4.25
C SER A 67 -17.93 -9.73 3.10
N ILE A 68 -16.82 -9.57 2.36
CA ILE A 68 -16.41 -10.50 1.30
C ILE A 68 -15.93 -11.81 1.92
N ILE A 69 -15.12 -11.73 2.97
CA ILE A 69 -14.61 -12.90 3.71
C ILE A 69 -15.74 -13.68 4.38
N GLU A 70 -16.71 -12.99 4.99
CA GLU A 70 -17.89 -13.60 5.59
C GLU A 70 -18.74 -14.33 4.54
N ARG A 71 -19.01 -13.68 3.41
CA ARG A 71 -19.78 -14.30 2.32
C ARG A 71 -19.09 -15.55 1.76
N ALA A 72 -17.77 -15.49 1.56
CA ALA A 72 -17.00 -16.66 1.16
C ALA A 72 -17.03 -17.74 2.26
N GLY A 73 -16.92 -17.32 3.52
CA GLY A 73 -17.00 -18.19 4.69
C GLY A 73 -18.32 -18.95 4.80
N HIS A 74 -19.45 -18.33 4.43
CA HIS A 74 -20.75 -19.01 4.37
C HIS A 74 -20.82 -20.10 3.30
N GLN A 75 -20.03 -20.01 2.23
CA GLN A 75 -20.05 -20.97 1.12
C GLN A 75 -19.11 -22.16 1.35
N GLN A 76 -17.90 -21.90 1.86
CA GLN A 76 -16.83 -22.91 1.94
C GLN A 76 -16.21 -23.07 3.34
N GLY A 77 -16.71 -22.33 4.33
CA GLY A 77 -16.16 -22.29 5.69
C GLY A 77 -14.98 -21.32 5.82
N LEU A 78 -14.97 -20.53 6.89
CA LEU A 78 -13.92 -19.53 7.15
C LEU A 78 -12.52 -20.14 7.16
N GLY A 79 -12.36 -21.37 7.68
CA GLY A 79 -11.08 -22.07 7.70
C GLY A 79 -10.51 -22.31 6.29
N SER A 80 -11.36 -22.66 5.31
CA SER A 80 -10.92 -22.83 3.91
C SER A 80 -10.56 -21.48 3.28
N VAL A 81 -11.38 -20.45 3.51
CA VAL A 81 -11.12 -19.08 3.01
C VAL A 81 -9.78 -18.56 3.49
N TYR A 82 -9.49 -18.65 4.79
CA TYR A 82 -8.22 -18.16 5.33
C TYR A 82 -7.03 -18.98 4.82
N LYS A 83 -7.18 -20.31 4.73
CA LYS A 83 -6.13 -21.18 4.18
C LYS A 83 -5.81 -20.83 2.73
N GLU A 84 -6.82 -20.69 1.87
CA GLU A 84 -6.63 -20.33 0.46
C GLU A 84 -6.01 -18.94 0.31
N ARG A 85 -6.45 -17.97 1.13
CA ARG A 85 -5.87 -16.63 1.17
C ARG A 85 -4.39 -16.68 1.53
N ASP A 86 -4.04 -17.40 2.59
CA ASP A 86 -2.66 -17.47 3.09
C ASP A 86 -1.76 -18.24 2.10
N GLU A 87 -2.27 -19.29 1.46
CA GLU A 87 -1.58 -20.00 0.38
C GLU A 87 -1.37 -19.12 -0.85
N ALA A 88 -2.38 -18.35 -1.25
CA ALA A 88 -2.27 -17.40 -2.35
C ALA A 88 -1.25 -16.29 -2.05
N PHE A 89 -1.30 -15.73 -0.84
CA PHE A 89 -0.32 -14.73 -0.40
C PHE A 89 1.09 -15.33 -0.34
N LYS A 90 1.25 -16.52 0.22
CA LYS A 90 2.55 -17.21 0.28
C LYS A 90 3.10 -17.49 -1.11
N LYS A 91 2.28 -17.99 -2.03
CA LYS A 91 2.67 -18.24 -3.43
C LYS A 91 3.08 -16.95 -4.14
N TRP A 92 2.33 -15.87 -3.92
CA TRP A 92 2.66 -14.54 -4.42
C TRP A 92 3.97 -14.02 -3.81
N TYR A 93 4.17 -14.17 -2.50
CA TYR A 93 5.36 -13.70 -1.79
C TYR A 93 6.62 -14.50 -2.17
N ASP A 94 6.55 -15.84 -2.15
CA ASP A 94 7.67 -16.73 -2.45
C ASP A 94 8.05 -16.73 -3.94
N GLY A 95 7.09 -16.44 -4.83
CA GLY A 95 7.33 -16.31 -6.27
C GLY A 95 8.04 -15.01 -6.67
N ASN A 96 8.28 -14.10 -5.73
CA ASN A 96 8.87 -12.79 -6.01
C ASN A 96 10.11 -12.54 -5.15
N ASN A 97 11.04 -11.77 -5.70
CA ASN A 97 12.41 -11.70 -5.19
C ASN A 97 12.46 -11.02 -3.81
N ARG A 98 12.84 -11.79 -2.79
CA ARG A 98 12.91 -11.33 -1.39
C ARG A 98 13.96 -10.23 -1.23
N GLY A 99 13.57 -9.13 -0.61
CA GLY A 99 14.51 -8.20 0.03
C GLY A 99 15.18 -7.14 -0.85
N LYS A 100 14.82 -7.01 -2.13
CA LYS A 100 15.20 -5.85 -2.93
C LYS A 100 13.96 -5.09 -3.37
N CYS A 101 13.85 -3.85 -2.90
CA CYS A 101 12.85 -2.90 -3.39
C CYS A 101 13.41 -2.24 -4.67
N GLU A 102 12.87 -2.59 -5.83
CA GLU A 102 13.14 -1.95 -7.11
C GLU A 102 12.21 -0.74 -7.28
N ILE A 103 12.76 0.41 -7.65
CA ILE A 103 11.95 1.59 -7.93
C ILE A 103 11.50 1.55 -9.39
N LEU A 104 10.19 1.59 -9.59
CA LEU A 104 9.58 1.82 -10.88
C LEU A 104 9.20 3.30 -10.97
N TRP A 105 9.89 4.01 -11.87
CA TRP A 105 9.62 5.42 -12.15
C TRP A 105 8.55 5.54 -13.24
N GLY A 106 7.42 6.17 -12.91
CA GLY A 106 6.38 6.53 -13.86
C GLY A 106 6.51 7.98 -14.35
N HIS A 107 6.09 8.23 -15.59
CA HIS A 107 5.97 9.57 -16.16
C HIS A 107 4.50 9.86 -16.44
N GLY A 108 4.00 10.99 -15.94
CA GLY A 108 2.61 11.35 -16.10
C GLY A 108 1.69 10.52 -15.19
N ILE A 109 0.51 11.09 -15.02
CA ILE A 109 -0.53 10.65 -14.11
C ILE A 109 -1.78 10.56 -14.98
N GLU A 110 -2.15 9.37 -15.44
CA GLU A 110 -3.50 9.21 -15.98
C GLU A 110 -4.50 9.03 -14.82
N GLY A 111 -5.64 9.71 -14.91
CA GLY A 111 -6.66 9.77 -13.85
C GLY A 111 -6.43 10.85 -12.78
N LEU A 112 -7.35 10.97 -11.82
CA LEU A 112 -7.26 11.98 -10.76
C LEU A 112 -6.01 11.75 -9.87
N ASN A 113 -5.00 12.61 -9.99
CA ASN A 113 -3.76 12.60 -9.19
C ASN A 113 -2.93 11.30 -9.23
N GLY A 114 -3.11 10.44 -10.24
CA GLY A 114 -2.17 9.35 -10.56
C GLY A 114 -2.45 8.07 -9.81
N ALA A 115 -3.48 8.12 -8.96
CA ALA A 115 -3.94 7.01 -8.17
C ALA A 115 -4.63 5.94 -9.02
N GLU A 116 -5.35 6.31 -10.08
CA GLU A 116 -6.17 5.37 -10.86
C GLU A 116 -5.34 4.37 -11.66
N GLU A 117 -4.32 4.84 -12.38
CA GLU A 117 -3.44 3.94 -13.14
C GLU A 117 -2.50 3.14 -12.23
N THR A 118 -2.04 3.74 -11.14
CA THR A 118 -1.33 3.03 -10.07
C THR A 118 -2.19 1.89 -9.52
N TRP A 119 -3.45 2.17 -9.22
CA TRP A 119 -4.41 1.19 -8.73
C TRP A 119 -4.66 0.10 -9.76
N LYS A 120 -4.87 0.47 -11.03
CA LYS A 120 -5.03 -0.47 -12.13
C LYS A 120 -3.82 -1.40 -12.27
N ASN A 121 -2.60 -0.86 -12.19
CA ASN A 121 -1.37 -1.66 -12.28
C ASN A 121 -1.19 -2.60 -11.07
N LEU A 122 -1.54 -2.15 -9.86
CA LEU A 122 -1.57 -3.00 -8.67
C LEU A 122 -2.60 -4.13 -8.83
N CYS A 123 -3.85 -3.79 -9.19
CA CYS A 123 -4.93 -4.77 -9.37
C CYS A 123 -4.69 -5.75 -10.51
N SER A 124 -3.96 -5.35 -11.55
CA SER A 124 -3.63 -6.20 -12.71
C SER A 124 -2.42 -7.11 -12.45
N GLY A 125 -1.75 -6.96 -11.30
CA GLY A 125 -0.52 -7.71 -10.99
C GLY A 125 0.72 -7.23 -11.77
N ASN A 126 0.67 -6.05 -12.39
CA ASN A 126 1.79 -5.48 -13.14
C ASN A 126 2.90 -4.97 -12.22
N VAL A 127 2.60 -4.77 -10.92
CA VAL A 127 3.57 -4.41 -9.88
C VAL A 127 3.90 -5.66 -9.08
N SER A 128 5.09 -6.20 -9.31
CA SER A 128 5.59 -7.35 -8.54
C SER A 128 5.94 -6.95 -7.09
N PRO A 129 5.88 -7.87 -6.11
CA PRO A 129 6.48 -7.68 -4.79
C PRO A 129 7.91 -7.18 -4.85
N GLY A 130 8.27 -6.36 -3.87
CA GLY A 130 9.58 -5.72 -3.85
C GLY A 130 9.71 -4.65 -4.92
N LYS A 131 8.62 -4.04 -5.40
CA LYS A 131 8.69 -2.85 -6.24
C LYS A 131 7.97 -1.68 -5.56
N ALA A 132 8.60 -0.50 -5.58
CA ALA A 132 7.97 0.76 -5.18
C ALA A 132 7.73 1.62 -6.42
N LEU A 133 6.54 2.17 -6.56
CA LEU A 133 6.22 3.10 -7.63
C LEU A 133 6.48 4.53 -7.16
N VAL A 134 7.22 5.29 -7.97
CA VAL A 134 7.47 6.72 -7.74
C VAL A 134 7.05 7.48 -8.99
N PHE A 135 6.21 8.50 -8.80
CA PHE A 135 5.69 9.34 -9.88
C PHE A 135 6.20 10.76 -9.71
N ASN A 136 6.74 11.33 -10.78
CA ASN A 136 7.08 12.74 -10.82
C ASN A 136 5.82 13.54 -11.19
N LEU A 137 5.36 14.40 -10.27
CA LEU A 137 4.19 15.25 -10.46
C LEU A 137 4.51 16.51 -11.29
N ASP A 138 5.79 16.88 -11.39
CA ASP A 138 6.28 18.11 -12.01
C ASP A 138 6.59 17.96 -13.51
N VAL A 139 6.21 16.84 -14.13
CA VAL A 139 6.23 16.76 -15.60
C VAL A 139 5.08 17.63 -16.09
N GLU A 140 5.40 18.89 -16.40
CA GLU A 140 4.55 19.77 -17.19
C GLU A 140 3.96 18.95 -18.35
N ARG A 141 2.67 19.19 -18.61
CA ARG A 141 2.03 18.84 -19.88
C ARG A 141 2.83 19.52 -21.01
N ASP A 142 3.92 18.90 -21.43
CA ASP A 142 4.54 19.24 -22.70
C ASP A 142 3.56 18.79 -23.77
N ALA A 143 3.00 19.80 -24.42
CA ALA A 143 1.96 19.73 -25.41
C ALA A 143 2.22 18.65 -26.46
N ARG A 144 1.20 17.80 -26.68
CA ARG A 144 0.62 17.50 -28.01
C ARG A 144 -0.69 16.75 -27.87
#